data_AF-A0A7K1X2P1-F1
#
_entry.id   AF-A0A7K1X2P1-F1
#
_cell.length_a   1.000
_cell.length_b   1.000
_cell.length_c   1.000
_cell.angle_alpha   90.00
_cell.angle_beta   90.00
_cell.angle_gamma   90.00
#
_symmetry.space_group_name_H-M   'P 1'
#
loop_
_entity.id
_entity.type
_entity.pdbx_description
1 polymer ?
#
loop_
_entity_poly.entity_id
_entity_poly.type
_entity_poly.pdbx_seq_one_letter_code
_entity_poly.pdbx_strand_id
1 'polypeptide(L)' 'MDLEQIISGRIILEFLGASVRFLGYNLWTLSNDNDFRTFSSFWSPGGSIKKRDDNSDRNHMIGGIFLGSFVMLLIVFNT' A
#
# COMPACT_ATOMS: atom_id res chain seq x y z
N MET A 1 -9.85 -0.85 -22.59
CA MET A 1 -9.34 -0.07 -21.44
C MET A 1 -8.03 0.53 -21.88
N ASP A 2 -7.87 1.84 -21.77
CA ASP A 2 -6.70 2.54 -22.28
C ASP A 2 -5.45 2.19 -21.44
N LEU A 3 -4.26 2.19 -22.06
CA LEU A 3 -2.99 1.86 -21.38
C LEU A 3 -2.75 2.78 -20.17
N GLU A 4 -3.14 4.05 -20.28
CA GLU A 4 -3.07 5.03 -19.20
C GLU A 4 -3.96 4.64 -18.01
N GLN A 5 -5.13 4.04 -18.24
CA GLN A 5 -6.03 3.58 -17.18
C GLN A 5 -5.47 2.35 -16.45
N ILE A 6 -4.81 1.44 -17.17
CA ILE A 6 -4.14 0.28 -16.59
C ILE A 6 -2.99 0.73 -15.69
N ILE A 7 -2.14 1.64 -16.19
CA ILE A 7 -0.97 2.14 -15.47
C ILE A 7 -1.40 2.97 -14.26
N SER A 8 -2.37 3.87 -14.42
CA SER A 8 -2.88 4.69 -13.32
C SER A 8 -3.54 3.84 -12.24
N GLY A 9 -4.34 2.83 -12.60
CA GLY A 9 -4.91 1.88 -11.66
C GLY A 9 -3.85 1.13 -10.85
N ARG A 10 -2.77 0.69 -11.50
CA ARG A 10 -1.65 0.02 -10.82
C ARG A 10 -0.99 0.95 -9.78
N ILE A 11 -0.67 2.17 -10.18
CA ILE A 11 -0.02 3.17 -9.32
C ILE A 11 -0.91 3.55 -8.12
N ILE A 12 -2.22 3.70 -8.34
CA ILE A 12 -3.18 4.00 -7.26
C ILE A 12 -3.18 2.87 -6.22
N LEU A 13 -3.23 1.61 -6.66
CA LEU A 13 -3.21 0.47 -5.76
C LEU A 13 -1.87 0.37 -5.02
N GLU A 14 -0.76 0.61 -5.69
CA GLU A 14 0.54 0.69 -5.02
C GLU A 14 0.55 1.78 -3.94
N PHE A 15 0.02 2.97 -4.25
CA PHE A 15 0.01 4.09 -3.32
C PHE A 15 -0.84 3.80 -2.09
N LEU A 16 -2.01 3.20 -2.31
CA LEU A 16 -2.90 2.73 -1.26
C LEU A 16 -2.19 1.71 -0.37
N GLY A 17 -1.54 0.71 -0.96
CA GLY A 17 -0.83 -0.32 -0.21
C GLY A 17 0.37 0.22 0.59
N ALA A 18 1.13 1.15 0.02
CA ALA A 18 2.19 1.84 0.74
C ALA A 18 1.67 2.63 1.93
N SER A 19 0.51 3.29 1.76
CA SER A 19 -0.15 4.07 2.82
C SER A 19 -0.64 3.18 3.96
N VAL A 20 -1.28 2.05 3.64
CA VAL A 20 -1.72 1.06 4.63
C VAL A 20 -0.52 0.50 5.41
N ARG A 21 0.58 0.15 4.73
CA ARG A 21 1.80 -0.32 5.39
C ARG A 21 2.43 0.74 6.28
N PHE A 22 2.50 1.98 5.81
CA PHE A 22 3.04 3.11 6.56
C PHE A 22 2.22 3.34 7.84
N LEU A 23 0.89 3.41 7.73
CA LEU A 23 0.01 3.59 8.88
C LEU A 23 0.11 2.40 9.83
N GLY A 24 -0.02 1.17 9.33
CA GLY A 24 0.03 -0.04 10.15
C GLY A 24 1.34 -0.17 10.93
N TYR A 25 2.48 0.06 10.27
CA TYR A 25 3.78 0.02 10.95
C TYR A 25 3.91 1.12 12.00
N ASN A 26 3.61 2.37 11.65
CA ASN A 26 3.81 3.48 12.58
C ASN A 26 2.81 3.47 13.75
N LEU A 27 1.58 2.98 13.55
CA LEU A 27 0.63 2.75 14.64
C LEU A 27 1.12 1.64 15.58
N TRP A 28 1.66 0.55 15.04
CA TRP A 28 2.25 -0.51 15.86
C TRP A 28 3.49 -0.03 16.62
N THR A 29 4.31 0.79 15.96
CA THR A 29 5.50 1.43 16.55
C THR A 29 5.14 2.35 17.70
N LEU A 30 4.05 3.14 17.57
CA LEU A 30 3.55 4.01 18.65
C LEU A 30 3.26 3.22 19.94
N SER A 31 2.89 1.95 19.83
CA SER A 31 2.62 1.08 20.99
C SER A 31 3.85 0.36 21.54
N ASN A 32 4.99 0.37 20.85
CA ASN A 32 6.15 -0.48 21.18
C ASN A 32 7.48 0.30 21.32
N ASP A 33 7.44 1.62 21.47
CA ASP A 33 8.63 2.50 21.62
C ASP A 33 9.74 2.27 20.57
N ASN A 34 9.33 1.89 19.35
CA ASN A 34 10.24 1.68 18.21
C ASN A 34 10.44 2.99 17.42
N ASP A 35 11.41 2.99 16.50
CA ASP A 35 11.62 4.10 15.58
C ASP A 35 10.55 4.16 14.49
N PHE A 36 9.97 5.36 14.31
CA PHE A 36 9.06 5.65 13.21
C PHE A 36 9.77 5.54 11.86
N ARG A 37 9.03 5.09 10.84
CA ARG A 37 9.53 5.00 9.46
C ARG A 37 8.81 5.97 8.57
N THR A 38 9.55 6.65 7.72
CA THR A 38 9.01 7.60 6.74
C THR A 38 8.22 6.88 5.64
N PHE A 39 7.25 7.57 5.05
CA PHE A 39 6.48 7.03 3.92
C PHE A 39 7.37 6.59 2.75
N SER A 40 8.44 7.35 2.45
CA SER A 40 9.38 7.03 1.37
C SER A 40 10.03 5.65 1.52
N SER A 41 10.24 5.18 2.76
CA SER A 41 10.78 3.85 3.04
C SER A 41 9.85 2.71 2.61
N PHE A 42 8.54 2.98 2.52
CA PHE A 42 7.52 2.04 2.05
C PHE A 42 7.18 2.25 0.57
N TRP A 43 7.20 3.50 0.09
CA TRP A 43 6.86 3.84 -1.29
C TRP A 43 7.98 3.49 -2.27
N SER A 44 9.20 3.94 -1.99
CA SER A 44 10.35 3.76 -2.88
C SER A 44 11.62 3.55 -2.05
N PRO A 45 11.81 2.35 -1.48
CA PRO A 45 12.98 2.05 -0.66
C PRO A 45 14.28 2.18 -1.49
N GLY A 46 15.33 2.69 -0.86
CA GLY A 46 16.67 2.64 -1.43
C GLY A 46 17.16 1.20 -1.60
N GLY A 47 17.97 0.96 -2.63
CA GLY A 47 18.60 -0.34 -2.91
C GLY A 47 18.63 -0.70 -4.40
N SER A 48 18.80 -1.99 -4.67
CA SER A 48 18.81 -2.55 -6.02
C SER A 48 17.44 -2.42 -6.70
N ILE A 49 17.44 -2.46 -8.04
CA ILE A 49 16.22 -2.43 -8.87
C ILE A 49 15.25 -3.55 -8.43
N LYS A 50 15.77 -4.77 -8.26
CA LYS A 50 14.98 -5.92 -7.77
C LYS A 50 14.22 -5.62 -6.47
N LYS A 51 14.86 -4.99 -5.49
CA LYS A 51 14.22 -4.64 -4.21
C LYS A 51 13.09 -3.63 -4.39
N ARG A 52 13.23 -2.70 -5.33
CA ARG A 52 12.19 -1.71 -5.65
C ARG A 52 11.00 -2.37 -6.33
N ASP A 53 11.26 -3.28 -7.26
CA ASP A 53 10.23 -4.05 -7.97
C ASP A 53 9.45 -4.95 -6.99
N ASP A 54 10.16 -5.72 -6.17
CA ASP A 54 9.55 -6.56 -5.12
C ASP A 54 8.69 -5.73 -4.14
N ASN A 55 9.11 -4.50 -3.84
CA ASN A 55 8.36 -3.59 -2.98
C ASN A 55 7.12 -3.00 -3.68
N SER A 56 7.23 -2.65 -4.96
CA SER A 56 6.10 -2.20 -5.80
C SER A 56 5.04 -3.28 -5.87
N ASP A 57 5.42 -4.54 -6.16
CA ASP A 57 4.48 -5.65 -6.23
C ASP A 57 3.80 -5.93 -4.90
N ARG A 58 4.56 -5.88 -3.79
CA ARG A 58 4.00 -6.01 -2.45
C ARG A 58 3.01 -4.89 -2.12
N ASN A 59 3.32 -3.65 -2.49
CA ASN A 59 2.42 -2.52 -2.30
C ASN A 59 1.15 -2.68 -3.13
N HIS A 60 1.27 -3.07 -4.40
CA HIS A 60 0.15 -3.32 -5.27
C HIS A 60 -0.80 -4.37 -4.69
N MET A 61 -0.25 -5.51 -4.25
CA MET A 61 -1.03 -6.60 -3.65
C MET A 61 -1.76 -6.16 -2.38
N ILE A 62 -1.08 -5.46 -1.47
CA ILE A 62 -1.69 -4.98 -0.23
C ILE A 62 -2.77 -3.94 -0.53
N GLY A 63 -2.54 -3.05 -1.50
CA GLY A 63 -3.54 -2.09 -1.96
C GLY A 63 -4.79 -2.77 -2.51
N GLY A 64 -4.63 -3.81 -3.33
CA GLY A 64 -5.74 -4.61 -3.85
C GLY A 64 -6.55 -5.26 -2.73
N ILE A 65 -5.89 -5.90 -1.75
CA ILE A 65 -6.54 -6.53 -0.60
C ILE A 65 -7.31 -5.50 0.22
N PHE A 66 -6.70 -4.35 0.52
CA PHE A 66 -7.33 -3.29 1.29
C PHE A 66 -8.56 -2.71 0.59
N LEU A 67 -8.43 -2.37 -0.70
CA LEU A 67 -9.56 -1.85 -1.49
C LEU A 67 -10.71 -2.86 -1.57
N GLY A 68 -10.39 -4.12 -1.86
CA GLY A 68 -11.40 -5.19 -1.93
C GLY A 68 -12.14 -5.38 -0.61
N SER A 69 -11.39 -5.40 0.50
CA SER A 69 -11.96 -5.51 1.85
C SER A 69 -12.82 -4.28 2.20
N PHE A 70 -12.36 -3.09 1.86
CA PHE A 70 -13.09 -1.85 2.10
C PHE A 70 -14.43 -1.82 1.33
N VAL A 71 -14.43 -2.17 0.05
CA VAL A 71 -15.65 -2.27 -0.76
C VAL A 71 -16.60 -3.32 -0.21
N MET A 72 -16.09 -4.49 0.21
CA MET A 72 -16.92 -5.53 0.82
C MET A 72 -17.61 -5.03 2.10
N LEU A 73 -16.88 -4.33 2.98
CA LEU A 73 -17.45 -3.74 4.19
C LEU A 73 -18.52 -2.70 3.87
N LEU A 74 -18.27 -1.83 2.88
CA LEU A 74 -19.27 -0.85 2.44
C LEU A 74 -20.56 -1.52 1.98
N ILE A 75 -20.47 -2.62 1.23
CA ILE A 75 -21.66 -3.38 0.80
C ILE A 75 -22.40 -3.95 2.01
N VAL A 76 -21.70 -4.61 2.93
CA VAL A 76 -22.30 -5.25 4.10
C VAL A 76 -23.00 -4.27 5.03
N PHE A 77 -22.44 -3.07 5.24
CA PHE A 77 -23.01 -2.09 6.18
C PHE A 77 -23.99 -1.10 5.55
N ASN A 78 -24.15 -1.09 4.22
CA ASN A 78 -25.14 -0.25 3.52
C ASN A 78 -26.23 -1.07 2.83
N THR A 79 -26.27 -2.39 3.05
CA THR A 79 -27.39 -3.28 2.70
C THR A 79 -28.21 -3.54 3.95
#